data_AF-A0AAV8YKD0-F1
#
_entry.id   AF-A0AAV8YKD0-F1
#
_cell.length_a   1.000
_cell.length_b   1.000
_cell.length_c   1.000
_cell.angle_alpha   90.00
_cell.angle_beta   90.00
_cell.angle_gamma   90.00
#
_symmetry.space_group_name_H-M   'P 1'
#
loop_
_entity.id
_entity.type
_entity.pdbx_description
1 polymer ?
#
loop_
_entity_poly.entity_id
_entity_poly.type
_entity_poly.pdbx_seq_one_letter_code
_entity_poly.pdbx_strand_id
1 'polypeptide(L)'
;MIKILNSLIVIAVIFGVKGAEDQLDAVVVIYRHGDRTPINPYPNDPYRNASYWPVDFGQLTNTGKLQHLELGRWLRTRYQNFLPFTYSEKDIYVRSTDVGRTLMSAEANLAGLYPPVSKEIWDPDIKWQPIPVHTAPETEDAMVAGKKPCPKYDLLQKQLFKTNYFRNISHINHDLYAYLTKYTGETISTLESLEFLYNTLLIETIYNYTLPDWATKVFPAQAGTVGVPQLCHTDVYPGTSTFEGGAPF
;
A
#
# COMPACT_ATOMS: atom_id res chain seq x y z
N MET A 1 -29.81 -78.35 -1.06
CA MET A 1 -28.40 -77.92 -0.94
C MET A 1 -28.36 -76.40 -0.86
N ILE A 2 -28.19 -75.85 0.34
CA ILE A 2 -28.07 -74.39 0.56
C ILE A 2 -26.58 -74.09 0.68
N LYS A 3 -26.01 -73.37 -0.29
CA LYS A 3 -24.62 -72.91 -0.25
C LYS A 3 -24.57 -71.64 0.61
N ILE A 4 -24.01 -71.74 1.80
CA ILE A 4 -23.68 -70.59 2.65
C ILE A 4 -22.40 -69.97 2.08
N LEU A 5 -22.51 -68.82 1.41
CA LEU A 5 -21.35 -68.02 1.05
C LEU A 5 -20.91 -67.23 2.29
N ASN A 6 -19.78 -67.65 2.89
CA ASN A 6 -19.09 -66.86 3.90
C ASN A 6 -18.41 -65.66 3.22
N SER A 7 -19.09 -64.51 3.18
CA SER A 7 -18.45 -63.25 2.83
C SER A 7 -17.68 -62.72 4.06
N LEU A 8 -16.35 -62.82 4.03
CA LEU A 8 -15.49 -62.08 4.95
C LEU A 8 -15.62 -60.58 4.65
N ILE A 9 -16.18 -59.83 5.59
CA ILE A 9 -16.13 -58.36 5.60
C ILE A 9 -14.83 -57.96 6.30
N VAL A 10 -13.85 -57.50 5.53
CA VAL A 10 -12.64 -56.88 6.09
C VAL A 10 -12.96 -55.42 6.39
N ILE A 11 -13.17 -55.09 7.67
CA ILE A 11 -13.29 -53.70 8.12
C ILE A 11 -11.87 -53.15 8.28
N ALA A 12 -11.38 -52.45 7.27
CA ALA A 12 -10.14 -51.68 7.37
C ALA A 12 -10.41 -50.42 8.20
N VAL A 13 -10.08 -50.44 9.50
CA VAL A 13 -10.08 -49.25 10.34
C VAL A 13 -8.83 -48.45 10.02
N ILE A 14 -8.97 -47.46 9.13
CA ILE A 14 -7.89 -46.51 8.83
C ILE A 14 -7.85 -45.51 10.00
N PHE A 15 -6.92 -45.72 10.93
CA PHE A 15 -6.53 -44.68 11.88
C PHE A 15 -5.69 -43.65 11.12
N GLY A 16 -6.37 -42.64 10.56
CA GLY A 16 -5.70 -41.45 10.08
C GLY A 16 -5.00 -40.79 11.26
N VAL A 17 -3.67 -40.82 11.28
CA VAL A 17 -2.90 -39.97 12.19
C VAL A 17 -3.17 -38.54 11.74
N LYS A 18 -4.07 -37.82 12.44
CA LYS A 18 -4.13 -36.37 12.35
C LYS A 18 -2.76 -35.88 12.84
N GLY A 19 -1.89 -35.50 11.91
CA GLY A 19 -0.73 -34.69 12.24
C GLY A 19 -1.20 -33.44 12.99
N ALA A 20 -0.34 -32.87 13.84
CA ALA A 20 -0.64 -31.60 14.50
C ALA A 20 -1.13 -30.61 13.46
N GLU A 21 -2.34 -30.09 13.65
CA GLU A 21 -2.99 -29.17 12.72
C GLU A 21 -2.25 -27.84 12.85
N ASP A 22 -1.60 -27.37 11.77
CA ASP A 22 -0.91 -26.07 11.77
C ASP A 22 -1.93 -24.98 12.11
N GLN A 23 -1.77 -24.38 13.31
CA GLN A 23 -2.67 -23.35 13.81
C GLN A 23 -2.09 -21.97 13.53
N LEU A 24 -2.94 -21.05 13.05
CA LEU A 24 -2.57 -19.65 12.93
C LEU A 24 -2.52 -19.02 14.33
N ASP A 25 -1.34 -18.55 14.73
CA ASP A 25 -1.13 -17.92 16.05
C ASP A 25 -1.20 -16.39 16.01
N ALA A 26 -0.69 -15.77 14.95
CA ALA A 26 -0.61 -14.32 14.82
C ALA A 26 -0.61 -13.87 13.35
N VAL A 27 -1.13 -12.66 13.11
CA VAL A 27 -1.13 -12.01 11.81
C VAL A 27 -0.66 -10.57 11.96
N VAL A 28 0.28 -10.16 11.12
CA VAL A 28 0.66 -8.75 10.94
C VAL A 28 0.27 -8.36 9.52
N VAL A 29 -0.55 -7.32 9.38
CA VAL A 29 -0.94 -6.77 8.09
C VAL A 29 -0.35 -5.38 7.97
N ILE A 30 0.43 -5.15 6.91
CA ILE A 30 0.92 -3.85 6.51
C ILE A 30 0.31 -3.56 5.15
N TYR A 31 -0.43 -2.45 5.04
CA TYR A 31 -1.03 -2.02 3.78
C TYR A 31 -0.71 -0.54 3.53
N ARG A 32 -0.61 -0.20 2.24
CA ARG A 32 -0.61 1.19 1.78
C ARG A 32 -2.03 1.75 1.93
N HIS A 33 -2.13 3.07 2.05
CA HIS A 33 -3.40 3.78 1.87
C HIS A 33 -4.03 3.49 0.50
N GLY A 34 -5.33 3.76 0.37
CA GLY A 34 -6.05 3.61 -0.90
C GLY A 34 -5.77 4.74 -1.89
N ASP A 35 -6.49 4.74 -2.99
CA ASP A 35 -6.44 5.79 -4.02
C ASP A 35 -6.56 7.21 -3.43
N ARG A 36 -5.71 8.10 -3.94
CA ARG A 36 -5.56 9.47 -3.46
C ARG A 36 -5.26 10.42 -4.62
N THR A 37 -5.48 11.70 -4.40
CA THR A 37 -5.02 12.77 -5.30
C THR A 37 -3.48 12.94 -5.23
N PRO A 38 -2.85 13.63 -6.20
CA PRO A 38 -1.42 13.93 -6.18
C PRO A 38 -1.02 14.68 -4.90
N ILE A 39 0.18 14.48 -4.38
CA ILE A 39 0.66 15.18 -3.17
C ILE A 39 1.19 16.57 -3.54
N ASN A 40 1.96 16.66 -4.62
CA ASN A 40 2.60 17.88 -5.07
C ASN A 40 2.63 17.88 -6.61
N PRO A 41 1.63 18.46 -7.29
CA PRO A 41 1.68 18.64 -8.73
C PRO A 41 2.81 19.60 -9.12
N TYR A 42 3.42 19.38 -10.28
CA TYR A 42 4.55 20.19 -10.75
C TYR A 42 4.09 21.57 -11.26
N PRO A 43 4.97 22.60 -11.28
CA PRO A 43 4.57 23.98 -11.60
C PRO A 43 3.83 24.17 -12.93
N ASN A 44 4.20 23.42 -13.96
CA ASN A 44 3.60 23.49 -15.28
C ASN A 44 2.50 22.44 -15.51
N ASP A 45 2.06 21.73 -14.47
CA ASP A 45 1.00 20.72 -14.57
C ASP A 45 -0.34 21.39 -14.97
N PRO A 46 -0.98 20.98 -16.09
CA PRO A 46 -2.31 21.45 -16.46
C PRO A 46 -3.37 21.25 -15.37
N TYR A 47 -3.18 20.25 -14.50
CA TYR A 47 -4.10 19.84 -13.44
C TYR A 47 -3.64 20.27 -12.04
N ARG A 48 -2.70 21.23 -11.95
CA ARG A 48 -2.18 21.77 -10.66
C ARG A 48 -3.22 22.49 -9.80
N ASN A 49 -4.39 22.81 -10.35
CA ASN A 49 -5.45 23.44 -9.58
C ASN A 49 -6.28 22.35 -8.86
N ALA A 50 -6.43 22.48 -7.54
CA ALA A 50 -7.23 21.56 -6.73
C ALA A 50 -8.68 21.39 -7.25
N SER A 51 -9.21 22.37 -7.99
CA SER A 51 -10.55 22.29 -8.61
C SER A 51 -10.72 21.17 -9.64
N TYR A 52 -9.62 20.63 -10.20
CA TYR A 52 -9.70 19.47 -11.08
C TYR A 52 -10.00 18.19 -10.29
N TRP A 53 -9.59 18.14 -9.01
CA TRP A 53 -9.63 16.94 -8.20
C TRP A 53 -10.89 16.86 -7.31
N PRO A 54 -11.37 15.64 -6.98
CA PRO A 54 -12.58 15.48 -6.17
C PRO A 54 -12.39 15.86 -4.69
N VAL A 55 -11.13 15.92 -4.24
CA VAL A 55 -10.68 16.34 -2.92
C VAL A 55 -9.33 17.07 -3.09
N ASP A 56 -8.87 17.76 -2.05
CA ASP A 56 -7.59 18.46 -2.08
C ASP A 56 -6.40 17.51 -2.25
N PHE A 57 -5.21 18.05 -2.50
CA PHE A 57 -3.99 17.29 -2.74
C PHE A 57 -3.59 16.38 -1.57
N GLY A 58 -3.10 15.18 -1.91
CA GLY A 58 -2.65 14.16 -0.98
C GLY A 58 -3.76 13.50 -0.15
N GLN A 59 -5.03 13.79 -0.42
CA GLN A 59 -6.18 13.28 0.33
C GLN A 59 -6.73 11.98 -0.26
N LEU A 60 -7.29 11.14 0.61
CA LEU A 60 -7.93 9.88 0.22
C LEU A 60 -9.26 10.16 -0.49
N THR A 61 -9.47 9.51 -1.63
CA THR A 61 -10.69 9.69 -2.43
C THR A 61 -11.77 8.71 -2.01
N ASN A 62 -12.98 8.85 -2.55
CA ASN A 62 -14.04 7.85 -2.32
C ASN A 62 -13.67 6.48 -2.90
N THR A 63 -12.91 6.44 -4.00
CA THR A 63 -12.32 5.20 -4.53
C THR A 63 -11.39 4.57 -3.50
N GLY A 64 -10.51 5.36 -2.88
CA GLY A 64 -9.59 4.86 -1.86
C GLY A 64 -10.28 4.34 -0.60
N LYS A 65 -11.36 5.00 -0.17
CA LYS A 65 -12.22 4.50 0.93
C LYS A 65 -12.84 3.14 0.59
N LEU A 66 -13.41 3.00 -0.62
CA LEU A 66 -14.02 1.74 -1.07
C LEU A 66 -12.98 0.62 -1.18
N GLN A 67 -11.80 0.89 -1.73
CA GLN A 67 -10.71 -0.08 -1.78
C GLN A 67 -10.36 -0.62 -0.39
N HIS A 68 -10.27 0.24 0.62
CA HIS A 68 -10.00 -0.21 1.99
C HIS A 68 -11.17 -0.95 2.62
N LEU A 69 -12.41 -0.53 2.35
CA LEU A 69 -13.60 -1.25 2.79
C LEU A 69 -13.61 -2.69 2.24
N GLU A 70 -13.32 -2.87 0.95
CA GLU A 70 -13.24 -4.20 0.35
C GLU A 70 -12.05 -5.02 0.87
N LEU A 71 -10.89 -4.38 1.09
CA LEU A 71 -9.76 -5.03 1.74
C LEU A 71 -10.14 -5.52 3.14
N GLY A 72 -10.88 -4.72 3.92
CA GLY A 72 -11.37 -5.09 5.25
C GLY A 72 -12.30 -6.30 5.21
N ARG A 73 -13.24 -6.33 4.25
CA ARG A 73 -14.13 -7.47 4.01
C ARG A 73 -13.37 -8.72 3.61
N TRP A 74 -12.38 -8.57 2.74
CA TRP A 74 -11.52 -9.70 2.34
C TRP A 74 -10.73 -10.26 3.53
N LEU A 75 -10.14 -9.39 4.36
CA LEU A 75 -9.46 -9.79 5.60
C LEU A 75 -10.43 -10.50 6.55
N ARG A 76 -11.67 -10.01 6.68
CA ARG A 76 -12.71 -10.65 7.48
C ARG A 76 -13.00 -12.07 7.01
N THR A 77 -13.18 -12.28 5.70
CA THR A 77 -13.39 -13.61 5.13
C THR A 77 -12.18 -14.51 5.30
N ARG A 78 -10.98 -13.97 5.06
CA ARG A 78 -9.71 -14.71 5.16
C ARG A 78 -9.45 -15.21 6.58
N TYR A 79 -9.73 -14.38 7.59
CA TYR A 79 -9.41 -14.67 8.98
C TYR A 79 -10.66 -15.00 9.83
N GLN A 80 -11.77 -15.39 9.22
CA GLN A 80 -13.03 -15.68 9.93
C GLN A 80 -12.91 -16.78 11.01
N ASN A 81 -11.97 -17.71 10.85
CA ASN A 81 -11.70 -18.81 11.80
C ASN A 81 -10.66 -18.44 12.87
N PHE A 82 -10.02 -17.27 12.74
CA PHE A 82 -8.99 -16.77 13.65
C PHE A 82 -9.48 -15.56 14.45
N LEU A 83 -10.16 -14.61 13.79
CA LEU A 83 -10.74 -13.42 14.41
C LEU A 83 -12.18 -13.67 14.86
N PRO A 84 -12.52 -13.41 16.14
CA PRO A 84 -13.89 -13.44 16.61
C PRO A 84 -14.83 -12.54 15.80
N PHE A 85 -16.12 -12.86 15.78
CA PHE A 85 -17.10 -12.13 14.99
C PHE A 85 -17.42 -10.73 15.51
N THR A 86 -17.36 -10.56 16.82
CA THR A 86 -17.44 -9.28 17.51
C THR A 86 -16.05 -8.71 17.74
N TYR A 87 -15.94 -7.39 17.72
CA TYR A 87 -14.71 -6.68 18.07
C TYR A 87 -14.40 -6.81 19.57
N SER A 88 -13.10 -6.81 19.88
CA SER A 88 -12.54 -6.76 21.23
C SER A 88 -11.20 -6.04 21.17
N GLU A 89 -10.97 -5.13 22.11
CA GLU A 89 -9.71 -4.38 22.25
C GLU A 89 -8.49 -5.27 22.55
N LYS A 90 -8.72 -6.55 22.85
CA LYS A 90 -7.67 -7.54 23.16
C LYS A 90 -7.23 -8.35 21.94
N ASP A 91 -7.99 -8.32 20.85
CA ASP A 91 -7.78 -9.21 19.69
C ASP A 91 -6.99 -8.53 18.58
N ILE A 92 -7.14 -7.21 18.44
CA ILE A 92 -6.46 -6.43 17.40
C ILE A 92 -5.83 -5.16 17.98
N TYR A 93 -4.74 -4.74 17.35
CA TYR A 93 -4.12 -3.44 17.55
C TYR A 93 -3.92 -2.78 16.19
N VAL A 94 -4.41 -1.56 16.03
CA VAL A 94 -4.36 -0.83 14.76
C VAL A 94 -3.51 0.41 14.91
N ARG A 95 -2.49 0.54 14.06
CA ARG A 95 -1.60 1.69 14.02
C ARG A 95 -1.53 2.26 12.62
N SER A 96 -1.59 3.58 12.51
CA SER A 96 -1.45 4.32 11.26
C SER A 96 -0.42 5.42 11.42
N THR A 97 0.20 5.85 10.31
CA THR A 97 0.97 7.10 10.30
C THR A 97 0.03 8.30 10.46
N ASP A 98 0.54 9.40 11.00
CA ASP A 98 -0.24 10.62 11.27
C ASP A 98 -0.46 11.45 9.99
N VAL A 99 -1.21 10.86 9.05
CA VAL A 99 -1.59 11.46 7.77
C VAL A 99 -3.06 11.13 7.50
N GLY A 100 -3.85 12.13 7.12
CA GLY A 100 -5.30 11.98 6.92
C GLY A 100 -5.67 10.77 6.04
N ARG A 101 -4.97 10.58 4.91
CA ARG A 101 -5.24 9.44 4.01
C ARG A 101 -4.97 8.07 4.61
N THR A 102 -4.00 7.91 5.51
CA THR A 102 -3.70 6.62 6.14
C THR A 102 -4.62 6.35 7.31
N LEU A 103 -5.01 7.37 8.07
CA LEU A 103 -6.00 7.26 9.14
C LEU A 103 -7.37 6.85 8.56
N MET A 104 -7.85 7.59 7.55
CA MET A 104 -9.12 7.30 6.87
C MET A 104 -9.13 5.92 6.19
N SER A 105 -7.98 5.48 5.68
CA SER A 105 -7.83 4.14 5.09
C SER A 105 -7.98 3.04 6.14
N ALA A 106 -7.36 3.21 7.31
CA ALA A 106 -7.51 2.28 8.42
C ALA A 106 -8.97 2.22 8.91
N GLU A 107 -9.63 3.36 9.06
CA GLU A 107 -11.05 3.43 9.46
C GLU A 107 -11.97 2.75 8.45
N ALA A 108 -11.78 3.01 7.15
CA ALA A 108 -12.55 2.36 6.09
C ALA A 108 -12.31 0.83 6.06
N ASN A 109 -11.07 0.40 6.30
CA ASN A 109 -10.73 -1.01 6.42
C ASN A 109 -11.44 -1.67 7.61
N LEU A 110 -11.42 -1.02 8.77
CA LEU A 110 -12.08 -1.51 9.98
C LEU A 110 -13.60 -1.58 9.82
N ALA A 111 -14.20 -0.67 9.07
CA ALA A 111 -15.63 -0.74 8.70
C ALA A 111 -15.96 -2.01 7.89
N GLY A 112 -15.02 -2.52 7.10
CA GLY A 112 -15.17 -3.78 6.37
C GLY A 112 -14.82 -5.01 7.20
N LEU A 113 -13.88 -4.85 8.13
CA LEU A 113 -13.38 -5.93 8.99
C LEU A 113 -14.36 -6.28 10.12
N TYR A 114 -14.95 -5.28 10.77
CA TYR A 114 -15.84 -5.45 11.93
C TYR A 114 -17.14 -4.64 11.79
N PRO A 115 -18.01 -4.99 10.83
CA PRO A 115 -19.36 -4.44 10.82
C PRO A 115 -20.09 -4.82 12.12
N PRO A 116 -20.73 -3.87 12.83
CA PRO A 116 -21.34 -4.13 14.13
C PRO A 116 -22.49 -5.12 14.03
N VAL A 117 -22.57 -6.02 15.01
CA VAL A 117 -23.67 -6.99 15.11
C VAL A 117 -24.23 -7.10 16.52
N SER A 118 -25.52 -7.45 16.59
CA SER A 118 -26.21 -7.68 17.87
C SER A 118 -26.01 -6.50 18.84
N LYS A 119 -25.31 -6.72 19.95
CA LYS A 119 -25.05 -5.72 21.00
C LYS A 119 -24.05 -4.62 20.60
N GLU A 120 -23.31 -4.78 19.51
CA GLU A 120 -22.35 -3.77 19.00
C GLU A 120 -23.05 -2.72 18.12
N ILE A 121 -24.29 -2.98 17.70
CA ILE A 121 -25.12 -2.02 16.99
C ILE A 121 -25.55 -0.96 18.01
N TRP A 122 -24.80 0.15 18.05
CA TRP A 122 -25.04 1.28 18.94
C TRP A 122 -25.99 2.33 18.33
N ASP A 123 -26.16 2.29 17.00
CA ASP A 123 -27.13 3.08 16.24
C ASP A 123 -27.67 2.19 15.08
N PRO A 124 -29.00 1.98 14.97
CA PRO A 124 -29.59 1.11 13.94
C PRO A 124 -29.44 1.66 12.51
N ASP A 125 -29.23 2.96 12.33
CA ASP A 125 -29.08 3.58 11.02
C ASP A 125 -27.62 3.54 10.52
N ILE A 126 -26.67 3.22 11.42
CA ILE A 126 -25.24 3.24 11.14
C ILE A 126 -24.66 1.82 11.24
N LYS A 127 -24.27 1.24 10.10
CA LYS A 127 -23.58 -0.07 10.02
C LYS A 127 -22.08 0.05 10.24
N TRP A 128 -21.68 0.81 11.25
CA TRP A 128 -20.28 1.07 11.62
C TRP A 128 -20.15 1.17 13.14
N GLN A 129 -19.00 0.78 13.67
CA GLN A 129 -18.65 0.97 15.08
C GLN A 129 -17.27 1.62 15.20
N PRO A 130 -17.07 2.47 16.23
CA PRO A 130 -15.77 3.08 16.48
C PRO A 130 -14.77 2.01 16.94
N ILE A 131 -13.67 1.88 16.19
CA ILE A 131 -12.52 1.06 16.56
C ILE A 131 -11.29 1.97 16.62
N PRO A 132 -10.53 2.00 17.73
CA PRO A 132 -9.38 2.88 17.88
C PRO A 132 -8.30 2.64 16.81
N VAL A 133 -7.86 3.73 16.16
CA VAL A 133 -6.67 3.76 15.30
C VAL A 133 -5.61 4.61 16.00
N HIS A 134 -4.52 3.97 16.41
CA HIS A 134 -3.44 4.65 17.11
C HIS A 134 -2.46 5.30 16.13
N THR A 135 -1.93 6.46 16.50
CA THR A 135 -0.91 7.14 15.71
C THR A 135 0.10 7.83 16.61
N ALA A 136 1.19 8.32 16.00
CA ALA A 136 2.17 9.18 16.61
C ALA A 136 2.54 10.27 15.60
N PRO A 137 2.84 11.51 16.04
CA PRO A 137 3.28 12.57 15.14
C PRO A 137 4.42 12.07 14.24
N GLU A 138 4.41 12.45 12.96
CA GLU A 138 5.38 11.92 11.99
C GLU A 138 6.84 12.12 12.43
N THR A 139 7.14 13.26 13.07
CA THR A 139 8.48 13.59 13.60
C THR A 139 8.90 12.76 14.80
N GLU A 140 7.99 11.99 15.39
CA GLU A 140 8.24 11.12 16.54
C GLU A 140 8.11 9.63 16.15
N ASP A 141 7.51 9.33 14.99
CA ASP A 141 7.29 7.97 14.52
C ASP A 141 8.56 7.36 13.89
N ALA A 142 9.24 6.52 14.67
CA ALA A 142 10.39 5.73 14.23
C ALA A 142 10.02 4.35 13.64
N MET A 143 8.74 3.99 13.60
CA MET A 143 8.30 2.64 13.25
C MET A 143 7.67 2.57 11.86
N VAL A 144 6.55 3.27 11.64
CA VAL A 144 5.78 3.12 10.38
C VAL A 144 6.07 4.29 9.45
N ALA A 145 6.03 5.54 9.94
CA ALA A 145 6.41 6.69 9.10
C ALA A 145 7.93 6.74 8.85
N GLY A 146 8.75 6.25 9.79
CA GLY A 146 10.21 6.30 9.70
C GLY A 146 10.79 7.73 9.64
N LYS A 147 10.03 8.72 10.10
CA LYS A 147 10.33 10.16 9.97
C LYS A 147 10.92 10.79 11.23
N LYS A 148 11.10 10.01 12.30
CA LYS A 148 11.82 10.46 13.50
C LYS A 148 13.26 10.86 13.13
N PRO A 149 13.72 12.09 13.47
CA PRO A 149 15.07 12.53 13.15
C PRO A 149 16.15 11.56 13.62
N CYS A 150 17.04 11.17 12.70
CA CYS A 150 18.12 10.23 12.97
C CYS A 150 19.40 10.70 12.26
N PRO A 151 20.31 11.42 12.95
CA PRO A 151 21.52 11.96 12.33
C PRO A 151 22.41 10.90 11.66
N LYS A 152 22.38 9.66 12.18
CA LYS A 152 23.12 8.54 11.59
C LYS A 152 22.49 8.10 10.26
N TYR A 153 21.16 8.04 10.17
CA TYR A 153 20.46 7.76 8.92
C TYR A 153 20.79 8.83 7.87
N ASP A 154 20.68 10.11 8.22
CA ASP A 154 20.98 11.22 7.29
C ASP A 154 22.42 11.14 6.77
N LEU A 155 23.37 10.82 7.64
CA LEU A 155 24.77 10.62 7.26
C LEU A 155 24.93 9.45 6.29
N LEU A 156 24.33 8.29 6.61
CA LEU A 156 24.42 7.09 5.78
C LEU A 156 23.72 7.28 4.42
N GLN A 157 22.58 7.96 4.39
CA GLN A 157 21.86 8.29 3.17
C GLN A 157 22.70 9.23 2.28
N LYS A 158 23.30 10.28 2.86
CA LYS A 158 24.24 11.16 2.15
C LYS A 158 25.47 10.40 1.62
N GLN A 159 25.96 9.41 2.35
CA GLN A 159 27.06 8.54 1.89
C GLN A 159 26.62 7.61 0.76
N LEU A 160 25.42 7.04 0.87
CA LEU A 160 24.82 6.17 -0.13
C LEU A 160 24.68 6.90 -1.48
N PHE A 161 24.11 8.11 -1.48
CA PHE A 161 23.97 8.91 -2.70
C PHE A 161 25.31 9.38 -3.30
N LYS A 162 26.41 9.32 -2.54
CA LYS A 162 27.77 9.58 -3.02
C LYS A 162 28.49 8.33 -3.56
N THR A 163 27.90 7.15 -3.47
CA THR A 163 28.49 5.94 -4.05
C THR A 163 28.59 6.03 -5.58
N ASN A 164 29.48 5.25 -6.18
CA ASN A 164 29.61 5.20 -7.64
C ASN A 164 28.30 4.76 -8.32
N TYR A 165 27.51 3.91 -7.66
CA TYR A 165 26.20 3.46 -8.16
C TYR A 165 25.23 4.63 -8.35
N PHE A 166 24.95 5.41 -7.29
CA PHE A 166 24.00 6.54 -7.37
C PHE A 166 24.53 7.71 -8.21
N ARG A 167 25.85 7.94 -8.20
CA ARG A 167 26.47 8.88 -9.14
C ARG A 167 26.26 8.44 -10.58
N ASN A 168 26.44 7.14 -10.88
CA ASN A 168 26.24 6.60 -12.21
C ASN A 168 24.78 6.68 -12.66
N ILE A 169 23.81 6.41 -11.77
CA ILE A 169 22.38 6.63 -12.06
C ILE A 169 22.13 8.09 -12.46
N SER A 170 22.67 9.05 -11.70
CA SER A 170 22.49 10.48 -11.99
C SER A 170 23.16 10.87 -13.32
N HIS A 171 24.36 10.34 -13.60
CA HIS A 171 25.07 10.59 -14.85
C HIS A 171 24.36 10.02 -16.08
N ILE A 172 23.89 8.77 -16.02
CA ILE A 172 23.22 8.11 -17.14
C ILE A 172 21.88 8.78 -17.46
N ASN A 173 21.20 9.33 -16.44
CA ASN A 173 19.88 9.95 -16.60
C ASN A 173 19.93 11.48 -16.65
N HIS A 174 21.12 12.08 -16.82
CA HIS A 174 21.29 13.53 -16.86
C HIS A 174 20.38 14.20 -17.91
N ASP A 175 20.32 13.65 -19.12
CA ASP A 175 19.53 14.23 -20.21
C ASP A 175 18.03 14.09 -19.97
N LEU A 176 17.60 12.99 -19.33
CA LEU A 176 16.23 12.82 -18.88
C LEU A 176 15.88 13.87 -17.82
N TYR A 177 16.74 14.07 -16.81
CA TYR A 177 16.54 15.10 -15.78
C TYR A 177 16.46 16.51 -16.35
N ALA A 178 17.33 16.85 -17.31
CA ALA A 178 17.28 18.14 -18.01
C ALA A 178 15.99 18.29 -18.84
N TYR A 179 15.57 17.24 -19.53
CA TYR A 179 14.32 17.20 -20.29
C TYR A 179 13.12 17.42 -19.38
N LEU A 180 13.02 16.67 -18.27
CA LEU A 180 11.92 16.79 -17.32
C LEU A 180 11.90 18.19 -16.69
N THR A 181 13.05 18.69 -16.23
CA THR A 181 13.18 20.04 -15.64
C THR A 181 12.62 21.13 -16.55
N LYS A 182 12.90 21.04 -17.85
CA LYS A 182 12.40 22.00 -18.84
C LYS A 182 10.87 22.02 -18.90
N TYR A 183 10.22 20.86 -18.83
CA TYR A 183 8.77 20.76 -19.03
C TYR A 183 7.98 20.88 -17.74
N THR A 184 8.48 20.38 -16.61
CA THR A 184 7.79 20.46 -15.32
C THR A 184 7.82 21.86 -14.73
N GLY A 185 8.84 22.66 -15.06
CA GLY A 185 9.05 23.98 -14.45
C GLY A 185 9.68 23.92 -13.06
N GLU A 186 10.16 22.75 -12.62
CA GLU A 186 10.92 22.56 -11.40
C GLU A 186 12.17 21.71 -11.66
N THR A 187 13.19 21.84 -10.81
CA THR A 187 14.44 21.09 -10.95
C THR A 187 14.23 19.61 -10.61
N ILE A 188 14.28 18.75 -11.63
CA ILE A 188 14.33 17.30 -11.46
C ILE A 188 15.80 16.88 -11.46
N SER A 189 16.32 16.48 -10.29
CA SER A 189 17.75 16.11 -10.14
C SER A 189 18.00 14.96 -9.16
N THR A 190 16.96 14.48 -8.49
CA THR A 190 17.03 13.36 -7.54
C THR A 190 15.98 12.32 -7.88
N LEU A 191 16.19 11.07 -7.43
CA LEU A 191 15.18 10.01 -7.55
C LEU A 191 13.87 10.41 -6.85
N GLU A 192 13.95 11.14 -5.75
CA GLU A 192 12.78 11.68 -5.05
C GLU A 192 11.98 12.65 -5.92
N SER A 193 12.63 13.66 -6.54
CA SER A 193 11.94 14.59 -7.45
C SER A 193 11.31 13.88 -8.65
N LEU A 194 11.97 12.83 -9.14
CA LEU A 194 11.46 11.98 -10.21
C LEU A 194 10.24 11.16 -9.76
N GLU A 195 10.29 10.60 -8.55
CA GLU A 195 9.20 9.81 -7.96
C GLU A 195 7.94 10.65 -7.75
N PHE A 196 8.08 11.91 -7.28
CA PHE A 196 6.95 12.82 -7.17
C PHE A 196 6.30 13.10 -8.53
N LEU A 197 7.10 13.36 -9.56
CA LEU A 197 6.60 13.56 -10.92
C LEU A 197 5.90 12.30 -11.45
N TYR A 198 6.52 11.14 -11.28
CA TYR A 198 5.95 9.86 -11.69
C TYR A 198 4.58 9.61 -11.06
N ASN A 199 4.48 9.78 -9.74
CA ASN A 199 3.25 9.59 -9.00
C ASN A 199 2.15 10.53 -9.49
N THR A 200 2.49 11.79 -9.80
CA THR A 200 1.53 12.76 -10.36
C THR A 200 1.00 12.30 -11.72
N LEU A 201 1.88 11.96 -12.68
CA LEU A 201 1.47 11.48 -14.01
C LEU A 201 0.68 10.16 -13.96
N LEU A 202 1.04 9.26 -13.04
CA LEU A 202 0.32 8.01 -12.82
C LEU A 202 -1.11 8.27 -12.32
N ILE A 203 -1.27 9.14 -11.33
CA ILE A 203 -2.58 9.49 -10.80
C ILE A 203 -3.43 10.18 -11.87
N GLU A 204 -2.88 11.14 -12.61
CA GLU A 204 -3.58 11.76 -13.74
C GLU A 204 -4.08 10.73 -14.77
N THR A 205 -3.25 9.71 -15.07
CA THR A 205 -3.63 8.61 -15.96
C THR A 205 -4.78 7.78 -15.39
N ILE A 206 -4.73 7.43 -14.09
CA ILE A 206 -5.80 6.70 -13.40
C ILE A 206 -7.14 7.47 -13.47
N TYR A 207 -7.05 8.79 -13.42
CA TYR A 207 -8.20 9.70 -13.50
C TYR A 207 -8.61 10.06 -14.95
N ASN A 208 -8.02 9.38 -15.94
CA ASN A 208 -8.26 9.58 -17.37
C ASN A 208 -8.00 11.00 -17.86
N TYR A 209 -7.10 11.73 -17.19
CA TYR A 209 -6.63 13.00 -17.70
C TYR A 209 -5.69 12.80 -18.88
N THR A 210 -5.75 13.75 -19.81
CA THR A 210 -4.85 13.75 -20.96
C THR A 210 -3.51 14.31 -20.52
N LEU A 211 -2.48 13.46 -20.54
CA LEU A 211 -1.13 13.90 -20.23
C LEU A 211 -0.58 14.82 -21.33
N PRO A 212 0.28 15.80 -21.00
CA PRO A 212 0.96 16.60 -21.99
C PRO A 212 1.80 15.75 -22.97
N ASP A 213 1.92 16.21 -24.23
CA ASP A 213 2.69 15.52 -25.28
C ASP A 213 4.13 15.17 -24.84
N TRP A 214 4.76 16.05 -24.06
CA TRP A 214 6.12 15.82 -23.59
C TRP A 214 6.22 14.58 -22.67
N ALA A 215 5.17 14.29 -21.90
CA ALA A 215 5.13 13.18 -20.94
C ALA A 215 5.04 11.83 -21.66
N THR A 216 4.32 11.76 -22.79
CA THR A 216 4.17 10.54 -23.60
C THR A 216 5.49 9.94 -24.09
N LYS A 217 6.56 10.76 -24.16
CA LYS A 217 7.90 10.31 -24.55
C LYS A 217 8.66 9.58 -23.44
N VAL A 218 8.25 9.78 -22.19
CA VAL A 218 8.96 9.34 -20.98
C VAL A 218 8.06 8.56 -20.00
N PHE A 219 6.75 8.53 -20.27
CA PHE A 219 5.72 7.90 -19.46
C PHE A 219 4.55 7.35 -20.35
N PRO A 220 4.06 6.12 -20.11
CA PRO A 220 4.73 5.06 -19.35
C PRO A 220 6.00 4.63 -20.09
N ALA A 221 7.02 4.10 -19.39
CA ALA A 221 8.29 3.73 -20.01
C ALA A 221 8.06 2.80 -21.22
N GLN A 222 8.61 3.15 -22.38
CA GLN A 222 8.60 2.28 -23.54
C GLN A 222 9.55 1.11 -23.31
N ALA A 223 9.20 -0.08 -23.80
CA ALA A 223 10.03 -1.27 -23.63
C ALA A 223 11.46 -1.04 -24.14
N GLY A 224 12.46 -1.25 -23.27
CA GLY A 224 13.89 -1.09 -23.60
C GLY A 224 14.48 0.31 -23.36
N THR A 225 13.70 1.26 -22.82
CA THR A 225 14.20 2.59 -22.43
C THR A 225 14.19 2.75 -20.91
N VAL A 226 15.24 3.35 -20.35
CA VAL A 226 15.24 3.80 -18.95
C VAL A 226 14.28 4.98 -18.85
N GLY A 227 13.02 4.67 -18.53
CA GLY A 227 11.96 5.65 -18.32
C GLY A 227 11.75 5.99 -16.84
N VAL A 228 10.89 6.97 -16.60
CA VAL A 228 10.53 7.43 -15.25
C VAL A 228 10.13 6.25 -14.33
N PRO A 229 9.21 5.33 -14.71
CA PRO A 229 8.86 4.19 -13.86
C PRO A 229 10.05 3.26 -13.57
N GLN A 230 10.94 3.02 -14.53
CA GLN A 230 12.06 2.09 -14.32
C GLN A 230 13.02 2.61 -13.23
N LEU A 231 13.24 3.92 -13.16
CA LEU A 231 14.08 4.53 -12.13
C LEU A 231 13.39 4.59 -10.76
N CYS A 232 12.06 4.76 -10.73
CA CYS A 232 11.28 4.73 -9.49
C CYS A 232 11.12 3.31 -8.93
N HIS A 233 11.14 2.26 -9.77
CA HIS A 233 11.03 0.86 -9.33
C HIS A 233 12.39 0.18 -9.07
N THR A 234 13.51 0.84 -9.34
CA THR A 234 14.86 0.34 -8.97
C THR A 234 15.19 0.47 -7.49
N ASP A 235 14.20 0.72 -6.62
CA ASP A 235 14.29 0.65 -5.15
C ASP A 235 14.64 -0.75 -4.60
N VAL A 236 15.01 -1.71 -5.45
CA VAL A 236 15.76 -2.89 -5.03
C VAL A 236 17.21 -2.45 -4.74
N TYR A 237 17.41 -1.79 -3.60
CA TYR A 237 18.74 -1.42 -3.13
C TYR A 237 19.56 -2.70 -2.88
N PRO A 238 20.79 -2.80 -3.39
CA PRO A 238 21.69 -3.89 -2.99
C PRO A 238 21.98 -3.75 -1.49
N GLY A 239 21.34 -4.58 -0.67
CA GLY A 239 21.52 -4.62 0.79
C GLY A 239 20.31 -4.24 1.65
N THR A 240 19.16 -3.87 1.07
CA THR A 240 17.89 -3.82 1.82
C THR A 240 17.06 -5.05 1.51
N SER A 241 17.20 -6.09 2.32
CA SER A 241 16.31 -7.24 2.25
C SER A 241 14.88 -6.83 2.69
N THR A 242 13.93 -7.15 1.81
CA THR A 242 12.53 -7.50 2.10
C THR A 242 11.65 -6.44 2.78
N PHE A 243 10.81 -5.75 1.99
CA PHE A 243 9.37 -5.55 2.23
C PHE A 243 8.72 -4.83 1.04
N GLU A 244 8.77 -5.42 -0.15
CA GLU A 244 7.81 -5.11 -1.22
C GLU A 244 6.85 -6.29 -1.35
N GLY A 245 5.87 -6.32 -0.46
CA GLY A 245 4.74 -7.24 -0.49
C GLY A 245 3.47 -6.47 -0.80
N GLY A 246 3.41 -5.81 -1.95
CA GLY A 246 2.16 -5.27 -2.50
C GLY A 246 1.73 -6.12 -3.67
N ALA A 247 0.85 -7.10 -3.45
CA ALA A 247 0.12 -7.68 -4.56
C ALA A 247 -0.66 -6.54 -5.26
N PRO A 248 -0.71 -6.50 -6.60
CA PRO A 248 -1.60 -5.58 -7.28
C PRO A 248 -3.04 -5.93 -6.88
N PHE A 249 -3.74 -4.99 -6.28
CA PHE A 249 -5.19 -5.00 -6.20
C PHE A 249 -5.76 -4.41 -7.49
#